data_AF-A0AAQ0VIW8-F1
#
_entry.id   AF-A0AAQ0VIW8-F1
#
_cell.length_a   1.000
_cell.length_b   1.000
_cell.length_c   1.000
_cell.angle_alpha   90.00
_cell.angle_beta   90.00
_cell.angle_gamma   90.00
#
_symmetry.space_group_name_H-M   'P 1'
#
loop_
_entity.id
_entity.type
_entity.pdbx_description
1 polymer ?
#
loop_
_entity_poly.entity_id
_entity_poly.type
_entity_poly.pdbx_seq_one_letter_code
_entity_poly.pdbx_strand_id
1 'polypeptide(L)'
;MNEFFNGPRGAQFDAMYYWDQFHPILAAIVILLVGWIIALLVAAGVKKLLQKVNTNAKLSSATGRTPNIEGLISKVVFWFILILAVVAALNVLNISGVSGPFSNMVNQVLVYIPNIIAAVVVGFIGWIVARLVRAGVTNVLSRTQLDDKLSSEVGVGGISQNIGEILYWLVLLLFLPIVLSILGLTGLLIPVQNMVNDAVAFLPNIFIAGVIVFVGYILAKIVRGIVEGLINSLGVQSQAEKIGLFKNSNVGKFLGSFVFAIIIITTLIVAFEALGIETISQPATAMLNEILQAIPNIIAAGLILLVAYIVSRFVGRLVAELIAGTGVDEIPAKLDVQRFLGQTKVSNAVGWLIVFFTMLFAVSEAADRLGFDQISGLIAMFIHFGANILLGAVILVIGFWLANVVANVVQRGEYNSSRWLGSLVRVLIIGLVLALGLRAMGIADSIVNLAFGLTLGAVAVAFALAFGLGGRQPAERLLSDLLDKAKKEANQPNPLYQPPTTNNTTGSSSTVSTPSTTTTAPSTTVSSDAKPADSTQVNPSQPPVNKPFGSTGENDEI
;
A
#
# COMPACT_ATOMS: atom_id res chain seq x y z
N MET A 1 61.04 -22.29 -47.35
CA MET A 1 62.45 -22.48 -47.76
C MET A 1 63.33 -21.47 -47.05
N ASN A 2 64.49 -21.92 -46.53
CA ASN A 2 65.78 -21.22 -46.61
C ASN A 2 66.14 -20.00 -45.71
N GLU A 3 65.55 -19.79 -44.53
CA GLU A 3 66.15 -18.86 -43.51
C GLU A 3 66.45 -19.49 -42.13
N PHE A 4 66.13 -20.77 -41.91
CA PHE A 4 66.33 -21.46 -40.62
C PHE A 4 67.75 -22.01 -40.35
N PHE A 5 68.74 -21.68 -41.17
CA PHE A 5 70.07 -22.31 -41.16
C PHE A 5 71.26 -21.33 -41.24
N ASN A 6 71.32 -20.34 -40.34
CA ASN A 6 72.54 -19.58 -40.10
C ASN A 6 72.67 -19.18 -38.62
N GLY A 7 73.30 -20.04 -37.82
CA GLY A 7 73.59 -19.79 -36.41
C GLY A 7 75.09 -19.93 -36.12
N PRO A 8 75.80 -18.87 -35.71
CA PRO A 8 77.19 -18.95 -35.26
C PRO A 8 77.29 -19.80 -33.99
N ARG A 9 78.01 -20.93 -34.05
CA ARG A 9 78.38 -21.70 -32.87
C ARG A 9 79.53 -21.00 -32.14
N GLY A 10 79.22 -20.32 -31.05
CA GLY A 10 80.20 -19.52 -30.31
C GLY A 10 79.69 -19.04 -28.96
N ALA A 11 79.25 -19.97 -28.11
CA ALA A 11 78.94 -19.66 -26.70
C ALA A 11 80.24 -19.44 -25.91
N GLN A 12 80.86 -18.27 -26.13
CA GLN A 12 82.02 -17.83 -25.35
C GLN A 12 81.54 -17.58 -23.91
N PHE A 13 82.03 -18.38 -22.98
CA PHE A 13 81.67 -18.30 -21.56
C PHE A 13 82.37 -17.08 -20.94
N ASP A 14 81.81 -15.89 -21.19
CA ASP A 14 82.36 -14.65 -20.67
C ASP A 14 82.08 -14.53 -19.17
N ALA A 15 83.08 -14.92 -18.37
CA ALA A 15 83.01 -14.86 -16.92
C ALA A 15 82.81 -13.44 -16.39
N MET A 16 83.19 -12.41 -17.16
CA MET A 16 83.01 -11.00 -16.82
C MET A 16 81.51 -10.65 -16.75
N TYR A 17 80.74 -11.09 -17.75
CA TYR A 17 79.29 -10.84 -17.82
C TYR A 17 78.54 -11.41 -16.61
N TYR A 18 78.86 -12.65 -16.22
CA TYR A 18 78.28 -13.26 -15.02
C TYR A 18 78.71 -12.53 -13.73
N TRP A 19 79.97 -12.09 -13.65
CA TRP A 19 80.51 -11.42 -12.46
C TRP A 19 79.82 -10.09 -12.16
N ASP A 20 79.60 -9.26 -13.18
CA ASP A 20 78.86 -7.99 -13.04
C ASP A 20 77.42 -8.23 -12.58
N GLN A 21 76.79 -9.33 -12.99
CA GLN A 21 75.44 -9.71 -12.57
C GLN A 21 75.39 -10.23 -11.11
N PHE A 22 76.49 -10.75 -10.56
CA PHE A 22 76.59 -11.17 -9.15
C PHE A 22 76.88 -10.02 -8.17
N HIS A 23 77.51 -8.92 -8.62
CA HIS A 23 77.93 -7.84 -7.73
C HIS A 23 76.77 -7.18 -6.94
N PRO A 24 75.60 -6.84 -7.54
CA PRO A 24 74.45 -6.30 -6.80
C PRO A 24 73.87 -7.29 -5.79
N ILE A 25 73.96 -8.60 -6.06
CA ILE A 25 73.45 -9.66 -5.18
C ILE A 25 74.30 -9.75 -3.91
N LEU A 26 75.63 -9.69 -4.04
CA LEU A 26 76.54 -9.65 -2.90
C LEU A 26 76.34 -8.38 -2.06
N ALA A 27 76.20 -7.21 -2.71
CA ALA A 27 75.92 -5.96 -2.03
C ALA A 27 74.59 -5.99 -1.25
N ALA A 28 73.52 -6.54 -1.84
CA ALA A 28 72.22 -6.70 -1.20
C ALA A 28 72.25 -7.65 0.00
N ILE A 29 73.00 -8.76 -0.08
CA ILE A 29 73.20 -9.69 1.04
C ILE A 29 73.92 -8.99 2.21
N VAL A 30 74.98 -8.21 1.92
CA VAL A 30 75.69 -7.43 2.94
C VAL A 30 74.76 -6.40 3.61
N ILE A 31 73.95 -5.68 2.83
CA ILE A 31 72.97 -4.71 3.35
C ILE A 31 71.94 -5.38 4.28
N LEU A 32 71.45 -6.57 3.91
CA LEU A 32 70.48 -7.32 4.73
C LEU A 32 71.11 -7.78 6.05
N LEU A 33 72.33 -8.34 6.01
CA LEU A 33 73.06 -8.77 7.21
C LEU A 33 73.38 -7.61 8.15
N VAL A 34 73.89 -6.49 7.63
CA VAL A 34 74.16 -5.27 8.41
C VAL A 34 72.86 -4.70 8.99
N GLY A 35 71.79 -4.62 8.19
CA GLY A 35 70.49 -4.14 8.61
C GLY A 35 69.84 -4.98 9.70
N TRP A 36 70.00 -6.31 9.67
CA TRP A 36 69.53 -7.22 10.73
C TRP A 36 70.26 -6.98 12.06
N ILE A 37 71.58 -6.74 12.03
CA ILE A 37 72.37 -6.38 13.22
C ILE A 37 71.91 -5.03 13.78
N ILE A 38 71.70 -4.02 12.92
CA ILE A 38 71.17 -2.70 13.32
C ILE A 38 69.77 -2.85 13.94
N ALA A 39 68.89 -3.65 13.34
CA ALA A 39 67.54 -3.91 13.85
C ALA A 39 67.58 -4.50 15.27
N LEU A 40 68.45 -5.48 15.54
CA LEU A 40 68.63 -6.05 16.88
C LEU A 40 69.10 -5.00 17.90
N LEU A 41 70.12 -4.21 17.55
CA LEU A 41 70.69 -3.20 18.44
C LEU A 41 69.68 -2.10 18.79
N VAL A 42 68.97 -1.54 17.80
CA VAL A 42 67.99 -0.48 18.02
C VAL A 42 66.75 -1.01 18.76
N ALA A 43 66.25 -2.20 18.42
CA ALA A 43 65.12 -2.81 19.13
C ALA A 43 65.44 -3.10 20.61
N ALA A 44 66.66 -3.52 20.91
CA ALA A 44 67.14 -3.70 22.29
C ALA A 44 67.31 -2.36 23.02
N GLY A 45 67.78 -1.31 22.33
CA GLY A 45 67.86 0.05 22.84
C GLY A 45 66.48 0.61 23.21
N VAL A 46 65.51 0.54 22.29
CA VAL A 46 64.12 0.97 22.53
C VAL A 46 63.49 0.20 23.69
N LYS A 47 63.72 -1.12 23.80
CA LYS A 47 63.24 -1.92 24.94
C LYS A 47 63.76 -1.39 26.27
N LYS A 48 65.08 -1.13 26.38
CA LYS A 48 65.71 -0.56 27.59
C LYS A 48 65.17 0.83 27.93
N LEU A 49 64.87 1.67 26.94
CA LEU A 49 64.26 2.99 27.15
C LEU A 49 62.83 2.88 27.68
N LEU A 50 61.98 2.05 27.08
CA LEU A 50 60.59 1.83 27.53
C LEU A 50 60.54 1.22 28.95
N GLN A 51 61.48 0.33 29.28
CA GLN A 51 61.68 -0.20 30.63
C GLN A 51 62.09 0.90 31.62
N LYS A 52 63.02 1.79 31.25
CA LYS A 52 63.44 2.92 32.10
C LYS A 52 62.29 3.92 32.40
N VAL A 53 61.26 3.96 31.54
CA VAL A 53 60.04 4.78 31.71
C VAL A 53 58.96 4.05 32.56
N ASN A 54 59.18 2.78 32.93
CA ASN A 54 58.25 1.89 33.63
C ASN A 54 56.90 1.76 32.91
N THR A 55 56.95 1.55 31.59
CA THR A 55 55.78 1.61 30.70
C THR A 55 54.74 0.54 31.03
N ASN A 56 55.16 -0.72 31.24
CA ASN A 56 54.24 -1.80 31.60
C ASN A 56 53.55 -1.57 32.95
N ALA A 57 54.25 -0.99 33.94
CA ALA A 57 53.70 -0.72 35.28
C ALA A 57 52.66 0.41 35.28
N LYS A 58 52.85 1.43 34.44
CA LYS A 58 51.83 2.49 34.24
C LYS A 58 50.57 1.90 33.62
N LEU A 59 50.69 1.10 32.56
CA LEU A 59 49.49 0.54 31.91
C LEU A 59 48.81 -0.57 32.72
N SER A 60 49.53 -1.32 33.55
CA SER A 60 48.89 -2.29 34.44
C SER A 60 48.02 -1.63 35.51
N SER A 61 48.44 -0.48 36.05
CA SER A 61 47.61 0.32 36.97
C SER A 61 46.31 0.83 36.33
N ALA A 62 46.27 1.01 35.01
CA ALA A 62 45.12 1.52 34.27
C ALA A 62 44.23 0.43 33.66
N THR A 63 44.72 -0.81 33.49
CA THR A 63 44.01 -1.89 32.77
C THR A 63 43.87 -3.20 33.54
N GLY A 64 44.43 -3.31 34.75
CA GLY A 64 44.30 -4.49 35.61
C GLY A 64 44.99 -5.76 35.10
N ARG A 65 45.70 -5.68 33.96
CA ARG A 65 46.49 -6.76 33.35
C ARG A 65 47.95 -6.34 33.25
N THR A 66 48.87 -7.27 32.99
CA THR A 66 50.29 -6.97 32.75
C THR A 66 50.63 -7.11 31.25
N PRO A 67 50.27 -6.15 30.39
CA PRO A 67 50.54 -6.25 28.95
C PRO A 67 52.04 -6.02 28.68
N ASN A 68 52.66 -6.92 27.91
CA ASN A 68 54.10 -6.88 27.59
C ASN A 68 54.44 -5.87 26.47
N ILE A 69 54.03 -4.60 26.65
CA ILE A 69 54.08 -3.55 25.62
C ILE A 69 55.53 -3.18 25.28
N GLU A 70 56.41 -3.12 26.28
CA GLU A 70 57.86 -2.98 26.09
C GLU A 70 58.45 -4.03 25.12
N GLY A 71 57.94 -5.27 25.17
CA GLY A 71 58.33 -6.35 24.28
C GLY A 71 57.65 -6.28 22.91
N LEU A 72 56.40 -5.83 22.86
CA LEU A 72 55.64 -5.67 21.61
C LEU A 72 56.23 -4.54 20.75
N ILE A 73 56.43 -3.35 21.32
CA ILE A 73 57.02 -2.20 20.60
C ILE A 73 58.45 -2.53 20.15
N SER A 74 59.25 -3.20 21.00
CA SER A 74 60.59 -3.67 20.62
C SER A 74 60.56 -4.61 19.40
N LYS A 75 59.61 -5.56 19.35
CA LYS A 75 59.42 -6.43 18.18
C LYS A 75 58.95 -5.67 16.93
N VAL A 76 58.05 -4.70 17.07
CA VAL A 76 57.59 -3.86 15.95
C VAL A 76 58.73 -3.03 15.37
N VAL A 77 59.56 -2.41 16.23
CA VAL A 77 60.75 -1.65 15.81
C VAL A 77 61.78 -2.56 15.12
N PHE A 78 62.01 -3.77 15.64
CA PHE A 78 62.88 -4.76 14.98
C PHE A 78 62.40 -5.06 13.55
N TRP A 79 61.12 -5.43 13.38
CA TRP A 79 60.55 -5.74 12.06
C TRP A 79 60.55 -4.53 11.13
N PHE A 80 60.28 -3.33 11.63
CA PHE A 80 60.30 -2.10 10.84
C PHE A 80 61.70 -1.78 10.28
N ILE A 81 62.75 -1.93 11.10
CA ILE A 81 64.14 -1.70 10.66
C ILE A 81 64.61 -2.83 9.73
N LEU A 82 64.14 -4.07 9.94
CA LEU A 82 64.38 -5.17 9.01
C LEU A 82 63.71 -4.92 7.64
N ILE A 83 62.49 -4.36 7.61
CA ILE A 83 61.83 -3.96 6.35
C ILE A 83 62.59 -2.83 5.66
N LEU A 84 63.08 -1.83 6.39
CA LEU A 84 63.98 -0.79 5.87
C LEU A 84 65.23 -1.39 5.22
N ALA A 85 65.87 -2.37 5.85
CA ALA A 85 67.03 -3.08 5.31
C ALA A 85 66.69 -3.89 4.03
N VAL A 86 65.53 -4.56 4.02
CA VAL A 86 65.02 -5.29 2.85
C VAL A 86 64.71 -4.33 1.69
N VAL A 87 64.10 -3.17 1.95
CA VAL A 87 63.87 -2.13 0.93
C VAL A 87 65.20 -1.65 0.34
N ALA A 88 66.21 -1.37 1.17
CA ALA A 88 67.53 -0.96 0.71
C ALA A 88 68.22 -2.05 -0.15
N ALA A 89 68.15 -3.32 0.28
CA ALA A 89 68.70 -4.45 -0.47
C ALA A 89 67.98 -4.65 -1.82
N LEU A 90 66.63 -4.61 -1.85
CA LEU A 90 65.83 -4.71 -3.07
C LEU A 90 66.07 -3.53 -4.04
N ASN A 91 66.37 -2.34 -3.51
CA ASN A 91 66.71 -1.17 -4.32
C ASN A 91 68.09 -1.31 -4.97
N VAL A 92 69.07 -1.88 -4.27
CA VAL A 92 70.40 -2.21 -4.85
C VAL A 92 70.31 -3.34 -5.88
N LEU A 93 69.37 -4.28 -5.73
CA LEU A 93 69.01 -5.25 -6.78
C LEU A 93 68.21 -4.64 -7.95
N ASN A 94 67.88 -3.35 -7.90
CA ASN A 94 67.04 -2.64 -8.89
C ASN A 94 65.63 -3.26 -9.08
N ILE A 95 65.09 -3.97 -8.07
CA ILE A 95 63.76 -4.63 -8.12
C ILE A 95 62.67 -3.62 -7.76
N SER A 96 62.59 -2.55 -8.56
CA SER A 96 61.75 -1.37 -8.33
C SER A 96 60.25 -1.71 -8.18
N GLY A 97 59.77 -2.74 -8.89
CA GLY A 97 58.38 -3.22 -8.78
C GLY A 97 58.02 -3.86 -7.43
N VAL A 98 59.02 -4.23 -6.62
CA VAL A 98 58.81 -4.78 -5.27
C VAL A 98 59.25 -3.78 -4.19
N SER A 99 60.35 -3.06 -4.39
CA SER A 99 60.85 -2.09 -3.39
C SER A 99 59.92 -0.88 -3.21
N GLY A 100 59.24 -0.43 -4.27
CA GLY A 100 58.35 0.74 -4.26
C GLY A 100 57.24 0.69 -3.20
N PRO A 101 56.35 -0.33 -3.19
CA PRO A 101 55.30 -0.45 -2.20
C PRO A 101 55.79 -0.51 -0.74
N PHE A 102 56.87 -1.25 -0.46
CA PHE A 102 57.46 -1.30 0.87
C PHE A 102 58.11 0.03 1.29
N SER A 103 58.77 0.73 0.36
CA SER A 103 59.30 2.09 0.59
C SER A 103 58.18 3.08 0.94
N ASN A 104 57.06 3.04 0.21
CA ASN A 104 55.89 3.87 0.51
C ASN A 104 55.31 3.58 1.90
N MET A 105 55.17 2.31 2.28
CA MET A 105 54.72 1.92 3.63
C MET A 105 55.68 2.43 4.72
N VAL A 106 57.00 2.32 4.52
CA VAL A 106 58.01 2.84 5.44
C VAL A 106 57.89 4.36 5.60
N ASN A 107 57.82 5.10 4.48
CA ASN A 107 57.67 6.55 4.48
C ASN A 107 56.38 6.99 5.18
N GLN A 108 55.26 6.28 4.93
CA GLN A 108 53.98 6.55 5.59
C GLN A 108 54.07 6.37 7.11
N VAL A 109 54.70 5.30 7.60
CA VAL A 109 54.91 5.07 9.04
C VAL A 109 55.83 6.14 9.65
N LEU A 110 56.89 6.56 8.96
CA LEU A 110 57.78 7.62 9.44
C LEU A 110 57.07 8.96 9.61
N VAL A 111 56.18 9.34 8.67
CA VAL A 111 55.33 10.54 8.77
C VAL A 111 54.26 10.38 9.86
N TYR A 112 53.77 9.17 10.10
CA TYR A 112 52.74 8.90 11.11
C TYR A 112 53.25 9.02 12.56
N ILE A 113 54.56 8.84 12.81
CA ILE A 113 55.13 8.92 14.17
C ILE A 113 55.03 10.34 14.78
N PRO A 114 55.47 11.43 14.11
CA PRO A 114 55.20 12.81 14.57
C PRO A 114 53.71 13.09 14.76
N ASN A 115 52.87 12.58 13.86
CA ASN A 115 51.43 12.79 13.89
C ASN A 115 50.76 12.15 15.12
N ILE A 116 51.16 10.92 15.52
CA ILE A 116 50.70 10.33 16.79
C ILE A 116 51.05 11.24 17.97
N ILE A 117 52.28 11.75 18.04
CA ILE A 117 52.73 12.58 19.16
C ILE A 117 51.93 13.89 19.21
N ALA A 118 51.76 14.57 18.08
CA ALA A 118 50.96 15.79 17.99
C ALA A 118 49.47 15.54 18.34
N ALA A 119 48.89 14.43 17.88
CA ALA A 119 47.51 14.05 18.17
C ALA A 119 47.29 13.75 19.67
N VAL A 120 48.25 13.07 20.33
CA VAL A 120 48.23 12.83 21.78
C VAL A 120 48.34 14.13 22.56
N VAL A 121 49.20 15.07 22.15
CA VAL A 121 49.32 16.40 22.78
C VAL A 121 48.02 17.19 22.64
N VAL A 122 47.42 17.24 21.45
CA VAL A 122 46.14 17.96 21.22
C VAL A 122 44.98 17.30 21.95
N GLY A 123 44.91 15.98 22.01
CA GLY A 123 43.90 15.25 22.80
C GLY A 123 44.03 15.52 24.30
N PHE A 124 45.25 15.59 24.83
CA PHE A 124 45.50 15.96 26.23
C PHE A 124 45.12 17.41 26.54
N ILE A 125 45.41 18.35 25.64
CA ILE A 125 44.94 19.74 25.74
C ILE A 125 43.41 19.78 25.75
N GLY A 126 42.75 19.08 24.81
CA GLY A 126 41.29 19.01 24.73
C GLY A 126 40.64 18.47 26.01
N TRP A 127 41.23 17.45 26.64
CA TRP A 127 40.80 16.91 27.93
C TRP A 127 40.94 17.91 29.09
N ILE A 128 42.02 18.71 29.13
CA ILE A 128 42.17 19.81 30.10
C ILE A 128 41.10 20.87 29.87
N VAL A 129 40.91 21.32 28.62
CA VAL A 129 39.92 22.35 28.26
C VAL A 129 38.50 21.89 28.59
N ALA A 130 38.12 20.66 28.24
CA ALA A 130 36.83 20.07 28.59
C ALA A 130 36.60 20.05 30.11
N ARG A 131 37.61 19.69 30.90
CA ARG A 131 37.53 19.69 32.38
C ARG A 131 37.40 21.10 32.96
N LEU A 132 38.09 22.08 32.39
CA LEU A 132 37.96 23.50 32.78
C LEU A 132 36.58 24.06 32.43
N VAL A 133 36.07 23.78 31.23
CA VAL A 133 34.71 24.17 30.82
C VAL A 133 33.66 23.54 31.73
N ARG A 134 33.76 22.24 32.04
CA ARG A 134 32.89 21.57 33.01
C ARG A 134 32.85 22.31 34.34
N ALA A 135 34.01 22.49 34.97
CA ALA A 135 34.11 23.14 36.28
C ALA A 135 33.62 24.60 36.25
N GLY A 136 33.90 25.34 35.17
CA GLY A 136 33.41 26.70 34.98
C GLY A 136 31.88 26.75 34.92
N VAL A 137 31.26 25.92 34.07
CA VAL A 137 29.80 25.92 33.89
C VAL A 137 29.07 25.37 35.11
N THR A 138 29.53 24.28 35.74
CA THR A 138 28.92 23.80 36.99
C THR A 138 28.96 24.86 38.09
N ASN A 139 30.08 25.61 38.21
CA ASN A 139 30.25 26.66 39.21
C ASN A 139 29.46 27.95 38.90
N VAL A 140 28.97 28.12 37.67
CA VAL A 140 28.06 29.22 37.30
C VAL A 140 26.60 28.79 37.50
N LEU A 141 26.20 27.61 37.01
CA LEU A 141 24.82 27.14 37.11
C LEU A 141 24.40 26.82 38.56
N SER A 142 25.30 26.26 39.39
CA SER A 142 25.03 26.02 40.83
C SER A 142 24.88 27.31 41.66
N ARG A 143 25.16 28.48 41.10
CA ARG A 143 24.84 29.79 41.71
C ARG A 143 23.44 30.29 41.34
N THR A 144 22.70 29.56 40.50
CA THR A 144 21.35 29.89 40.07
C THR A 144 20.33 28.94 40.70
N GLN A 145 19.13 29.44 40.99
CA GLN A 145 18.02 28.64 41.58
C GLN A 145 17.38 27.65 40.58
N LEU A 146 18.08 27.27 39.51
CA LEU A 146 17.55 26.35 38.49
C LEU A 146 17.40 24.92 39.05
N ASP A 147 18.41 24.44 39.78
CA ASP A 147 18.35 23.10 40.40
C ASP A 147 17.23 23.01 41.44
N ASP A 148 17.16 23.97 42.39
CA ASP A 148 16.14 23.99 43.45
C ASP A 148 14.71 23.93 42.89
N LYS A 149 14.43 24.75 41.88
CA LYS A 149 13.09 24.85 41.26
C LYS A 149 12.71 23.54 40.57
N LEU A 150 13.56 23.03 39.67
CA LEU A 150 13.23 21.84 38.88
C LEU A 150 13.26 20.55 39.71
N SER A 151 14.09 20.45 40.75
CA SER A 151 13.98 19.37 41.73
C SER A 151 12.67 19.43 42.53
N SER A 152 12.16 20.63 42.86
CA SER A 152 10.90 20.77 43.60
C SER A 152 9.62 20.50 42.79
N GLU A 153 9.58 20.87 41.51
CA GLU A 153 8.39 20.69 40.65
C GLU A 153 8.41 19.38 39.84
N VAL A 154 9.59 18.83 39.53
CA VAL A 154 9.74 17.70 38.59
C VAL A 154 10.47 16.51 39.22
N GLY A 155 11.05 16.65 40.41
CA GLY A 155 11.78 15.56 41.10
C GLY A 155 13.11 15.15 40.46
N VAL A 156 13.60 15.92 39.49
CA VAL A 156 14.86 15.64 38.78
C VAL A 156 16.03 16.31 39.50
N GLY A 157 17.09 15.56 39.79
CA GLY A 157 18.27 16.07 40.49
C GLY A 157 19.26 16.85 39.60
N GLY A 158 19.93 17.83 40.21
CA GLY A 158 21.20 18.45 39.77
C GLY A 158 21.39 18.65 38.26
N ILE A 159 20.58 19.51 37.64
CA ILE A 159 20.68 19.83 36.21
C ILE A 159 21.97 20.59 35.89
N SER A 160 22.49 21.41 36.82
CA SER A 160 23.81 22.05 36.69
C SER A 160 24.94 21.04 36.43
N GLN A 161 24.94 19.91 37.14
CA GLN A 161 25.92 18.84 36.99
C GLN A 161 25.76 18.10 35.66
N ASN A 162 24.52 17.84 35.24
CA ASN A 162 24.21 17.16 33.98
C ASN A 162 24.62 18.02 32.76
N ILE A 163 24.32 19.33 32.79
CA ILE A 163 24.76 20.26 31.73
C ILE A 163 26.29 20.37 31.70
N GLY A 164 26.96 20.41 32.85
CA GLY A 164 28.42 20.39 32.93
C GLY A 164 29.05 19.11 32.35
N GLU A 165 28.42 17.95 32.55
CA GLU A 165 28.83 16.66 31.97
C GLU A 165 28.60 16.63 30.44
N ILE A 166 27.44 17.10 29.96
CA ILE A 166 27.14 17.22 28.52
C ILE A 166 28.17 18.12 27.83
N LEU A 167 28.49 19.28 28.42
CA LEU A 167 29.47 20.20 27.84
C LEU A 167 30.92 19.69 27.94
N TYR A 168 31.26 18.89 28.96
CA TYR A 168 32.53 18.16 28.99
C TYR A 168 32.67 17.25 27.76
N TRP A 169 31.64 16.44 27.48
CA TRP A 169 31.64 15.54 26.33
C TRP A 169 31.58 16.30 25.00
N LEU A 170 30.82 17.38 24.89
CA LEU A 170 30.77 18.22 23.69
C LEU A 170 32.13 18.86 23.36
N VAL A 171 32.85 19.37 24.37
CA VAL A 171 34.21 19.92 24.15
C VAL A 171 35.19 18.80 23.77
N LEU A 172 35.13 17.64 24.41
CA LEU A 172 35.95 16.48 24.03
C LEU A 172 35.67 16.05 22.57
N LEU A 173 34.39 16.03 22.17
CA LEU A 173 33.92 15.74 20.82
C LEU A 173 34.41 16.77 19.81
N LEU A 174 34.43 18.06 20.15
CA LEU A 174 34.93 19.14 19.28
C LEU A 174 36.45 19.02 19.02
N PHE A 175 37.22 18.51 19.98
CA PHE A 175 38.64 18.19 19.76
C PHE A 175 38.87 16.91 18.94
N LEU A 176 37.87 16.02 18.81
CA LEU A 176 38.02 14.73 18.13
C LEU A 176 38.33 14.86 16.63
N PRO A 177 37.65 15.70 15.81
CA PRO A 177 38.06 15.99 14.43
C PRO A 177 39.50 16.48 14.31
N ILE A 178 39.98 17.29 15.27
CA ILE A 178 41.36 17.83 15.25
C ILE A 178 42.37 16.70 15.46
N VAL A 179 42.11 15.81 16.43
CA VAL A 179 42.92 14.60 16.68
C VAL A 179 42.92 13.67 15.45
N LEU A 180 41.76 13.43 14.84
CA LEU A 180 41.65 12.62 13.60
C LEU A 180 42.36 13.27 12.40
N SER A 181 42.30 14.60 12.27
CA SER A 181 42.96 15.38 11.22
C SER A 181 44.48 15.23 11.31
N ILE A 182 45.04 15.38 12.51
CA ILE A 182 46.48 15.23 12.75
C ILE A 182 46.91 13.78 12.48
N LEU A 183 46.11 12.78 12.87
CA LEU A 183 46.33 11.37 12.53
C LEU A 183 46.13 11.04 11.03
N GLY A 184 45.77 12.01 10.18
CA GLY A 184 45.54 11.80 8.75
C GLY A 184 44.34 10.91 8.43
N LEU A 185 43.42 10.70 9.38
CA LEU A 185 42.26 9.82 9.25
C LEU A 185 41.10 10.50 8.49
N THR A 186 41.39 11.08 7.33
CA THR A 186 40.47 11.95 6.56
C THR A 186 39.15 11.28 6.20
N GLY A 187 39.17 9.98 5.88
CA GLY A 187 37.94 9.19 5.61
C GLY A 187 37.02 9.00 6.83
N LEU A 188 37.55 9.08 8.06
CA LEU A 188 36.75 9.07 9.29
C LEU A 188 36.44 10.49 9.80
N LEU A 189 37.25 11.48 9.41
CA LEU A 189 37.09 12.87 9.79
C LEU A 189 35.77 13.46 9.27
N ILE A 190 35.38 13.20 8.02
CA ILE A 190 34.19 13.84 7.43
C ILE A 190 32.89 13.44 8.18
N PRO A 191 32.57 12.15 8.42
CA PRO A 191 31.40 11.79 9.21
C PRO A 191 31.44 12.34 10.64
N VAL A 192 32.59 12.28 11.32
CA VAL A 192 32.74 12.79 12.70
C VAL A 192 32.61 14.31 12.75
N GLN A 193 33.14 15.03 11.76
CA GLN A 193 33.00 16.48 11.64
C GLN A 193 31.56 16.88 11.40
N ASN A 194 30.82 16.16 10.54
CA ASN A 194 29.39 16.40 10.36
C ASN A 194 28.62 16.21 11.68
N MET A 195 28.82 15.07 12.37
CA MET A 195 28.21 14.84 13.68
C MET A 195 28.57 15.92 14.73
N VAL A 196 29.78 16.49 14.68
CA VAL A 196 30.18 17.63 15.53
C VAL A 196 29.46 18.91 15.12
N ASN A 197 29.36 19.21 13.83
CA ASN A 197 28.64 20.38 13.31
C ASN A 197 27.15 20.30 13.68
N ASP A 198 26.53 19.14 13.49
CA ASP A 198 25.12 18.88 13.80
C ASP A 198 24.87 19.01 15.31
N ALA A 199 25.74 18.43 16.15
CA ALA A 199 25.66 18.57 17.61
C ALA A 199 25.82 20.02 18.08
N VAL A 200 26.63 20.84 17.41
CA VAL A 200 26.78 22.27 17.70
C VAL A 200 25.57 23.08 17.20
N ALA A 201 25.01 22.75 16.03
CA ALA A 201 23.78 23.35 15.52
C ALA A 201 22.55 23.02 16.38
N PHE A 202 22.56 21.87 17.06
CA PHE A 202 21.52 21.46 17.99
C PHE A 202 21.46 22.33 19.26
N LEU A 203 22.55 23.00 19.67
CA LEU A 203 22.57 23.85 20.88
C LEU A 203 21.63 25.07 20.79
N PRO A 204 21.70 25.92 19.75
CA PRO A 204 20.70 26.98 19.52
C PRO A 204 19.28 26.42 19.41
N ASN A 205 19.11 25.30 18.72
CA ASN A 205 17.81 24.67 18.47
C ASN A 205 17.15 24.19 19.78
N ILE A 206 17.90 23.57 20.71
CA ILE A 206 17.41 23.22 22.05
C ILE A 206 16.84 24.45 22.78
N PHE A 207 17.53 25.58 22.72
CA PHE A 207 17.07 26.80 23.39
C PHE A 207 15.78 27.34 22.76
N ILE A 208 15.70 27.40 21.43
CA ILE A 208 14.51 27.85 20.69
C ILE A 208 13.32 26.93 21.01
N ALA A 209 13.51 25.61 20.96
CA ALA A 209 12.47 24.63 21.29
C ALA A 209 12.01 24.73 22.76
N GLY A 210 12.94 24.94 23.70
CA GLY A 210 12.61 25.17 25.11
C GLY A 210 11.74 26.42 25.33
N VAL A 211 12.02 27.51 24.61
CA VAL A 211 11.19 28.73 24.61
C VAL A 211 9.81 28.45 24.01
N ILE A 212 9.73 27.71 22.89
CA ILE A 212 8.47 27.32 22.26
C ILE A 212 7.60 26.52 23.23
N VAL A 213 8.15 25.48 23.89
CA VAL A 213 7.43 24.67 24.87
C VAL A 213 6.94 25.51 26.05
N PHE A 214 7.76 26.42 26.58
CA PHE A 214 7.39 27.29 27.68
C PHE A 214 6.25 28.26 27.31
N VAL A 215 6.34 28.93 26.16
CA VAL A 215 5.31 29.86 25.67
C VAL A 215 4.01 29.12 25.33
N GLY A 216 4.09 27.98 24.65
CA GLY A 216 2.94 27.17 24.30
C GLY A 216 2.24 26.53 25.50
N TYR A 217 2.97 26.18 26.57
CA TYR A 217 2.37 25.76 27.84
C TYR A 217 1.56 26.90 28.50
N ILE A 218 2.10 28.12 28.51
CA ILE A 218 1.39 29.31 29.02
C ILE A 218 0.12 29.56 28.17
N LEU A 219 0.25 29.54 26.84
CA LEU A 219 -0.87 29.71 25.91
C LEU A 219 -1.95 28.65 26.11
N ALA A 220 -1.57 27.37 26.19
CA ALA A 220 -2.49 26.26 26.44
C ALA A 220 -3.26 26.46 27.75
N LYS A 221 -2.59 26.90 28.83
CA LYS A 221 -3.19 27.16 30.14
C LYS A 221 -4.16 28.34 30.11
N ILE A 222 -3.86 29.40 29.37
CA ILE A 222 -4.74 30.56 29.17
C ILE A 222 -5.98 30.16 28.36
N VAL A 223 -5.80 29.55 27.19
CA VAL A 223 -6.92 29.15 26.31
C VAL A 223 -7.81 28.12 26.99
N ARG A 224 -7.23 27.17 27.75
CA ARG A 224 -7.99 26.26 28.62
C ARG A 224 -8.91 27.01 29.58
N GLY A 225 -8.38 28.00 30.31
CA GLY A 225 -9.17 28.79 31.26
C GLY A 225 -10.33 29.54 30.59
N ILE A 226 -10.09 30.09 29.39
CA ILE A 226 -11.13 30.74 28.57
C ILE A 226 -12.21 29.73 28.15
N VAL A 227 -11.82 28.55 27.65
CA VAL A 227 -12.75 27.49 27.22
C VAL A 227 -13.56 26.93 28.39
N GLU A 228 -12.94 26.64 29.54
CA GLU A 228 -13.65 26.22 30.75
C GLU A 228 -14.66 27.30 31.20
N GLY A 229 -14.26 28.58 31.20
CA GLY A 229 -15.13 29.71 31.54
C GLY A 229 -16.35 29.83 30.60
N LEU A 230 -16.11 29.82 29.28
CA LEU A 230 -17.16 29.95 28.27
C LEU A 230 -18.21 28.84 28.37
N ILE A 231 -17.79 27.57 28.44
CA ILE A 231 -18.71 26.41 28.47
C ILE A 231 -19.58 26.42 29.73
N ASN A 232 -19.00 26.80 30.88
CA ASN A 232 -19.77 26.96 32.12
C ASN A 232 -20.74 28.15 32.03
N SER A 233 -20.32 29.30 31.45
CA SER A 233 -21.18 30.49 31.30
C SER A 233 -22.36 30.29 30.34
N LEU A 234 -22.17 29.50 29.28
CA LEU A 234 -23.20 29.14 28.29
C LEU A 234 -24.17 28.05 28.80
N GLY A 235 -24.00 27.57 30.04
CA GLY A 235 -24.89 26.59 30.67
C GLY A 235 -24.90 25.21 29.99
N VAL A 236 -23.90 24.89 29.16
CA VAL A 236 -23.86 23.69 28.29
C VAL A 236 -24.00 22.40 29.11
N GLN A 237 -23.43 22.36 30.32
CA GLN A 237 -23.58 21.27 31.29
C GLN A 237 -25.06 20.90 31.51
N SER A 238 -25.93 21.90 31.71
CA SER A 238 -27.37 21.70 31.95
C SER A 238 -28.13 21.17 30.72
N GLN A 239 -27.55 21.28 29.52
CA GLN A 239 -28.09 20.69 28.30
C GLN A 239 -27.58 19.26 28.09
N ALA A 240 -26.30 19.00 28.37
CA ALA A 240 -25.70 17.67 28.35
C ALA A 240 -26.38 16.71 29.36
N GLU A 241 -26.68 17.18 30.56
CA GLU A 241 -27.37 16.39 31.59
C GLU A 241 -28.82 16.04 31.21
N LYS A 242 -29.53 16.94 30.50
CA LYS A 242 -30.90 16.69 30.00
C LYS A 242 -30.95 15.57 28.96
N ILE A 243 -29.91 15.45 28.12
CA ILE A 243 -29.74 14.32 27.19
C ILE A 243 -29.06 13.10 27.84
N GLY A 244 -28.89 13.12 29.17
CA GLY A 244 -28.39 12.00 29.96
C GLY A 244 -26.88 11.76 29.92
N LEU A 245 -26.13 12.59 29.17
CA LEU A 245 -24.68 12.46 29.01
C LEU A 245 -23.93 13.09 30.19
N PHE A 246 -22.72 12.58 30.47
CA PHE A 246 -21.74 13.18 31.38
C PHE A 246 -22.23 13.53 32.81
N LYS A 247 -23.21 12.81 33.36
CA LYS A 247 -23.82 13.07 34.68
C LYS A 247 -22.85 13.25 35.87
N ASN A 248 -21.64 12.67 35.79
CA ASN A 248 -20.60 12.77 36.83
C ASN A 248 -19.35 13.57 36.36
N SER A 249 -19.41 14.22 35.20
CA SER A 249 -18.24 14.86 34.57
C SER A 249 -18.56 16.27 34.11
N ASN A 250 -17.77 17.24 34.58
CA ASN A 250 -17.92 18.63 34.13
C ASN A 250 -17.40 18.76 32.69
N VAL A 251 -18.33 18.99 31.76
CA VAL A 251 -18.07 19.11 30.31
C VAL A 251 -17.11 20.27 30.01
N GLY A 252 -17.19 21.36 30.76
CA GLY A 252 -16.25 22.49 30.67
C GLY A 252 -14.80 22.05 30.91
N LYS A 253 -14.53 21.39 32.03
CA LYS A 253 -13.20 20.84 32.37
C LYS A 253 -12.71 19.80 31.36
N PHE A 254 -13.61 18.98 30.82
CA PHE A 254 -13.26 18.00 29.79
C PHE A 254 -12.80 18.69 28.49
N LEU A 255 -13.61 19.59 27.92
CA LEU A 255 -13.25 20.33 26.70
C LEU A 255 -12.04 21.25 26.93
N GLY A 256 -11.93 21.90 28.09
CA GLY A 256 -10.78 22.71 28.46
C GLY A 256 -9.48 21.89 28.51
N SER A 257 -9.53 20.67 29.07
CA SER A 257 -8.38 19.76 29.08
C SER A 257 -8.08 19.16 27.70
N PHE A 258 -9.09 18.99 26.84
CA PHE A 258 -8.92 18.56 25.45
C PHE A 258 -8.24 19.64 24.59
N VAL A 259 -8.70 20.89 24.68
CA VAL A 259 -8.06 22.04 24.01
C VAL A 259 -6.64 22.28 24.54
N PHE A 260 -6.41 22.12 25.85
CA PHE A 260 -5.06 22.12 26.42
C PHE A 260 -4.16 21.04 25.80
N ALA A 261 -4.66 19.80 25.69
CA ALA A 261 -3.90 18.71 25.08
C ALA A 261 -3.57 18.98 23.61
N ILE A 262 -4.52 19.48 22.81
CA ILE A 262 -4.27 19.89 21.42
C ILE A 262 -3.17 20.95 21.34
N ILE A 263 -3.27 22.05 22.09
CA ILE A 263 -2.27 23.13 22.04
C ILE A 263 -0.90 22.64 22.49
N ILE A 264 -0.81 21.78 23.52
CA ILE A 264 0.45 21.16 23.95
C ILE A 264 1.02 20.25 22.85
N ILE A 265 0.20 19.42 22.19
CA ILE A 265 0.65 18.54 21.10
C ILE A 265 1.16 19.39 19.91
N THR A 266 0.42 20.43 19.49
CA THR A 266 0.88 21.36 18.46
C THR A 266 2.17 22.08 18.86
N THR A 267 2.29 22.50 20.12
CA THR A 267 3.52 23.13 20.65
C THR A 267 4.70 22.17 20.60
N LEU A 268 4.51 20.91 20.99
CA LEU A 268 5.55 19.88 20.95
C LEU A 268 5.98 19.57 19.52
N ILE A 269 5.05 19.51 18.56
CA ILE A 269 5.35 19.35 17.13
C ILE A 269 6.24 20.49 16.63
N VAL A 270 5.85 21.75 16.87
CA VAL A 270 6.62 22.94 16.49
C VAL A 270 7.97 23.00 17.22
N ALA A 271 8.05 22.49 18.46
CA ALA A 271 9.31 22.37 19.18
C ALA A 271 10.22 21.26 18.61
N PHE A 272 9.69 20.12 18.18
CA PHE A 272 10.47 19.07 17.49
C PHE A 272 10.96 19.52 16.11
N GLU A 273 10.16 20.29 15.39
CA GLU A 273 10.55 20.96 14.15
C GLU A 273 11.67 21.99 14.40
N ALA A 274 11.54 22.83 15.43
CA ALA A 274 12.59 23.76 15.86
C ALA A 274 13.86 23.08 16.41
N LEU A 275 13.76 21.83 16.89
CA LEU A 275 14.92 20.99 17.20
C LEU A 275 15.65 20.47 15.94
N GLY A 276 15.01 20.51 14.76
CA GLY A 276 15.49 19.88 13.53
C GLY A 276 15.14 18.39 13.43
N ILE A 277 14.14 17.90 14.18
CA ILE A 277 13.76 16.49 14.25
C ILE A 277 12.51 16.24 13.37
N GLU A 278 12.64 16.58 12.09
CA GLU A 278 11.56 16.48 11.08
C GLU A 278 10.99 15.05 10.96
N THR A 279 11.83 14.04 11.17
CA THR A 279 11.47 12.61 11.17
C THR A 279 10.45 12.23 12.24
N ILE A 280 10.27 13.05 13.27
CA ILE A 280 9.25 12.87 14.33
C ILE A 280 8.11 13.89 14.17
N SER A 281 8.41 15.15 13.82
CA SER A 281 7.37 16.18 13.69
C SER A 281 6.43 15.93 12.51
N GLN A 282 6.91 15.36 11.39
CA GLN A 282 6.07 15.11 10.21
C GLN A 282 4.98 14.03 10.46
N PRO A 283 5.28 12.82 10.96
CA PRO A 283 4.24 11.85 11.34
C PRO A 283 3.29 12.38 12.43
N ALA A 284 3.81 13.12 13.42
CA ALA A 284 2.98 13.71 14.46
C ALA A 284 2.01 14.79 13.93
N THR A 285 2.44 15.58 12.93
CA THR A 285 1.59 16.55 12.22
C THR A 285 0.48 15.85 11.44
N ALA A 286 0.81 14.77 10.73
CA ALA A 286 -0.18 13.98 9.99
C ALA A 286 -1.26 13.42 10.92
N MET A 287 -0.86 12.78 12.03
CA MET A 287 -1.78 12.25 13.05
C MET A 287 -2.63 13.35 13.70
N LEU A 288 -2.05 14.52 14.01
CA LEU A 288 -2.82 15.64 14.55
C LEU A 288 -3.86 16.15 13.54
N ASN A 289 -3.49 16.28 12.25
CA ASN A 289 -4.42 16.68 11.20
C ASN A 289 -5.55 15.65 11.01
N GLU A 290 -5.25 14.35 11.04
CA GLU A 290 -6.25 13.28 10.97
C GLU A 290 -7.25 13.37 12.14
N ILE A 291 -6.76 13.54 13.37
CA ILE A 291 -7.60 13.76 14.56
C ILE A 291 -8.47 15.02 14.44
N LEU A 292 -7.93 16.11 13.87
CA LEU A 292 -8.69 17.34 13.66
C LEU A 292 -9.75 17.21 12.55
N GLN A 293 -9.48 16.45 11.49
CA GLN A 293 -10.45 16.15 10.41
C GLN A 293 -11.52 15.16 10.86
N ALA A 294 -11.21 14.24 11.79
CA ALA A 294 -12.19 13.35 12.40
C ALA A 294 -13.29 14.10 13.17
N ILE A 295 -13.01 15.26 13.76
CA ILE A 295 -14.00 16.01 14.56
C ILE A 295 -15.23 16.46 13.73
N PRO A 296 -15.07 17.16 12.58
CA PRO A 296 -16.18 17.43 11.65
C PRO A 296 -16.90 16.15 11.19
N ASN A 297 -16.15 15.09 10.90
CA ASN A 297 -16.70 13.84 10.37
C ASN A 297 -17.55 13.08 11.41
N ILE A 298 -17.15 13.06 12.67
CA ILE A 298 -17.94 12.49 13.79
C ILE A 298 -19.26 13.25 13.95
N ILE A 299 -19.23 14.58 13.82
CA ILE A 299 -20.44 15.42 13.88
C ILE A 299 -21.35 15.14 12.67
N ALA A 300 -20.79 15.03 11.47
CA ALA A 300 -21.54 14.70 10.26
C ALA A 300 -22.18 13.31 10.34
N ALA A 301 -21.43 12.28 10.75
CA ALA A 301 -21.92 10.92 10.95
C ALA A 301 -23.06 10.87 11.98
N GLY A 302 -22.92 11.55 13.13
CA GLY A 302 -23.97 11.66 14.13
C GLY A 302 -25.23 12.36 13.63
N LEU A 303 -25.08 13.42 12.82
CA LEU A 303 -26.19 14.14 12.20
C LEU A 303 -26.91 13.26 11.16
N ILE A 304 -26.17 12.53 10.32
CA ILE A 304 -26.70 11.60 9.32
C ILE A 304 -27.56 10.52 9.99
N LEU A 305 -27.06 9.89 11.07
CA LEU A 305 -27.83 8.90 11.83
C LEU A 305 -29.10 9.48 12.47
N LEU A 306 -29.01 10.69 13.04
CA LEU A 306 -30.15 11.36 13.68
C LEU A 306 -31.23 11.72 12.66
N VAL A 307 -30.85 12.31 11.52
CA VAL A 307 -31.79 12.67 10.44
C VAL A 307 -32.39 11.41 9.82
N ALA A 308 -31.58 10.40 9.52
CA ALA A 308 -32.06 9.14 8.98
C ALA A 308 -33.05 8.44 9.92
N TYR A 309 -32.81 8.43 11.24
CA TYR A 309 -33.76 7.86 12.21
C TYR A 309 -35.12 8.57 12.20
N ILE A 310 -35.13 9.90 12.10
CA ILE A 310 -36.37 10.70 12.05
C ILE A 310 -37.11 10.46 10.72
N VAL A 311 -36.40 10.56 9.59
CA VAL A 311 -36.97 10.43 8.24
C VAL A 311 -37.46 9.00 7.99
N SER A 312 -36.66 7.98 8.32
CA SER A 312 -37.05 6.57 8.15
C SER A 312 -38.32 6.23 8.92
N ARG A 313 -38.46 6.72 10.16
CA ARG A 313 -39.65 6.46 10.99
C ARG A 313 -40.90 7.18 10.48
N PHE A 314 -40.76 8.26 9.71
CA PHE A 314 -41.85 8.90 8.99
C PHE A 314 -42.21 8.11 7.71
N VAL A 315 -41.23 7.82 6.85
CA VAL A 315 -41.43 7.08 5.60
C VAL A 315 -41.98 5.67 5.84
N GLY A 316 -41.44 4.93 6.81
CA GLY A 316 -41.90 3.58 7.16
C GLY A 316 -43.34 3.55 7.70
N ARG A 317 -43.81 4.63 8.35
CA ARG A 317 -45.23 4.79 8.73
C ARG A 317 -46.11 5.05 7.51
N LEU A 318 -45.76 6.04 6.69
CA LEU A 318 -46.53 6.36 5.48
C LEU A 318 -46.67 5.14 4.56
N VAL A 319 -45.58 4.39 4.33
CA VAL A 319 -45.62 3.20 3.49
C VAL A 319 -46.43 2.07 4.14
N ALA A 320 -46.35 1.88 5.46
CA ALA A 320 -47.22 0.92 6.16
C ALA A 320 -48.71 1.30 6.04
N GLU A 321 -49.05 2.57 6.23
CA GLU A 321 -50.43 3.08 6.14
C GLU A 321 -50.98 2.95 4.70
N LEU A 322 -50.18 3.26 3.69
CA LEU A 322 -50.53 3.04 2.27
C LEU A 322 -50.71 1.55 1.93
N ILE A 323 -49.84 0.67 2.42
CA ILE A 323 -49.95 -0.79 2.20
C ILE A 323 -51.18 -1.36 2.93
N ALA A 324 -51.48 -0.90 4.16
CA ALA A 324 -52.70 -1.27 4.87
C ALA A 324 -53.96 -0.84 4.08
N GLY A 325 -53.94 0.37 3.52
CA GLY A 325 -55.02 0.92 2.70
C GLY A 325 -55.31 0.15 1.40
N THR A 326 -54.35 -0.62 0.88
CA THR A 326 -54.56 -1.48 -0.31
C THR A 326 -55.10 -2.89 0.03
N GLY A 327 -55.36 -3.19 1.30
CA GLY A 327 -55.89 -4.50 1.72
C GLY A 327 -54.87 -5.65 1.69
N VAL A 328 -53.57 -5.35 1.54
CA VAL A 328 -52.48 -6.33 1.53
C VAL A 328 -52.41 -7.14 2.83
N ASP A 329 -52.85 -6.57 3.96
CA ASP A 329 -52.95 -7.28 5.24
C ASP A 329 -53.93 -8.47 5.23
N GLU A 330 -54.83 -8.58 4.26
CA GLU A 330 -55.73 -9.75 4.10
C GLU A 330 -55.09 -10.89 3.29
N ILE A 331 -53.96 -10.66 2.61
CA ILE A 331 -53.34 -11.64 1.71
C ILE A 331 -52.83 -12.89 2.47
N PRO A 332 -52.19 -12.80 3.66
CA PRO A 332 -51.77 -13.98 4.42
C PRO A 332 -52.93 -14.91 4.83
N ALA A 333 -54.10 -14.33 5.14
CA ALA A 333 -55.32 -15.08 5.44
C ALA A 333 -55.85 -15.84 4.21
N LYS A 334 -55.86 -15.17 3.04
CA LYS A 334 -56.30 -15.75 1.76
C LYS A 334 -55.36 -16.83 1.20
N LEU A 335 -54.17 -16.98 1.77
CA LEU A 335 -53.15 -17.97 1.38
C LEU A 335 -52.88 -19.04 2.46
N ASP A 336 -53.64 -19.06 3.57
CA ASP A 336 -53.44 -19.93 4.76
C ASP A 336 -52.04 -19.82 5.44
N VAL A 337 -51.25 -18.79 5.07
CA VAL A 337 -49.93 -18.51 5.67
C VAL A 337 -50.07 -17.79 7.03
N GLN A 338 -51.29 -17.39 7.39
CA GLN A 338 -51.62 -16.80 8.71
C GLN A 338 -51.09 -17.63 9.89
N ARG A 339 -51.05 -18.97 9.77
CA ARG A 339 -50.48 -19.86 10.79
C ARG A 339 -48.99 -19.62 11.08
N PHE A 340 -48.24 -19.08 10.12
CA PHE A 340 -46.81 -18.81 10.24
C PHE A 340 -46.50 -17.33 10.58
N LEU A 341 -47.35 -16.38 10.15
CA LEU A 341 -47.20 -14.95 10.47
C LEU A 341 -47.93 -14.51 11.77
N GLY A 342 -48.83 -15.36 12.29
CA GLY A 342 -49.59 -15.10 13.50
C GLY A 342 -50.50 -13.88 13.38
N GLN A 343 -50.32 -12.91 14.29
CA GLN A 343 -51.06 -11.64 14.33
C GLN A 343 -50.29 -10.46 13.73
N THR A 344 -49.14 -10.70 13.09
CA THR A 344 -48.34 -9.60 12.50
C THR A 344 -48.92 -9.17 11.15
N LYS A 345 -49.24 -7.88 11.04
CA LYS A 345 -49.68 -7.25 9.80
C LYS A 345 -48.51 -7.08 8.82
N VAL A 346 -48.76 -7.32 7.54
CA VAL A 346 -47.74 -7.20 6.47
C VAL A 346 -47.34 -5.73 6.31
N SER A 347 -48.30 -4.81 6.38
CA SER A 347 -48.08 -3.36 6.41
C SER A 347 -47.03 -2.95 7.44
N ASN A 348 -47.23 -3.35 8.70
CA ASN A 348 -46.31 -3.07 9.81
C ASN A 348 -44.94 -3.75 9.63
N ALA A 349 -44.90 -4.97 9.10
CA ALA A 349 -43.65 -5.68 8.84
C ALA A 349 -42.81 -4.95 7.78
N VAL A 350 -43.43 -4.50 6.68
CA VAL A 350 -42.76 -3.70 5.63
C VAL A 350 -42.32 -2.33 6.19
N GLY A 351 -43.17 -1.67 6.99
CA GLY A 351 -42.80 -0.41 7.65
C GLY A 351 -41.57 -0.52 8.55
N TRP A 352 -41.45 -1.61 9.32
CA TRP A 352 -40.26 -1.90 10.13
C TRP A 352 -39.05 -2.28 9.27
N LEU A 353 -39.25 -3.06 8.20
CA LEU A 353 -38.21 -3.43 7.24
C LEU A 353 -37.59 -2.20 6.55
N ILE A 354 -38.41 -1.21 6.20
CA ILE A 354 -37.95 0.08 5.65
C ILE A 354 -37.09 0.83 6.66
N VAL A 355 -37.52 0.92 7.92
CA VAL A 355 -36.71 1.54 9.00
C VAL A 355 -35.40 0.80 9.20
N PHE A 356 -35.40 -0.54 9.15
CA PHE A 356 -34.19 -1.35 9.26
C PHE A 356 -33.20 -1.07 8.12
N PHE A 357 -33.61 -1.18 6.85
CA PHE A 357 -32.69 -0.96 5.71
C PHE A 357 -32.21 0.50 5.59
N THR A 358 -33.08 1.48 5.85
CA THR A 358 -32.68 2.90 5.79
C THR A 358 -31.75 3.29 6.94
N MET A 359 -31.95 2.74 8.15
CA MET A 359 -30.99 2.89 9.25
C MET A 359 -29.67 2.18 8.94
N LEU A 360 -29.70 0.99 8.33
CA LEU A 360 -28.50 0.26 7.94
C LEU A 360 -27.69 1.00 6.86
N PHE A 361 -28.37 1.62 5.89
CA PHE A 361 -27.75 2.53 4.92
C PHE A 361 -27.13 3.76 5.59
N ALA A 362 -27.83 4.37 6.55
CA ALA A 362 -27.29 5.51 7.30
C ALA A 362 -26.08 5.13 8.18
N VAL A 363 -26.02 3.89 8.70
CA VAL A 363 -24.83 3.36 9.39
C VAL A 363 -23.69 3.07 8.43
N SER A 364 -23.96 2.65 7.18
CA SER A 364 -22.94 2.52 6.13
C SER A 364 -22.30 3.87 5.80
N GLU A 365 -23.10 4.89 5.48
CA GLU A 365 -22.63 6.28 5.26
C GLU A 365 -21.92 6.85 6.50
N ALA A 366 -22.45 6.64 7.70
CA ALA A 366 -21.82 7.12 8.94
C ALA A 366 -20.46 6.44 9.21
N ALA A 367 -20.31 5.15 8.87
CA ALA A 367 -19.03 4.45 8.95
C ALA A 367 -18.04 4.97 7.90
N ASP A 368 -18.51 5.25 6.69
CA ASP A 368 -17.73 5.82 5.60
C ASP A 368 -17.13 7.19 5.97
N ARG A 369 -17.95 8.10 6.52
CA ARG A 369 -17.47 9.41 7.03
C ARG A 369 -16.42 9.28 8.12
N LEU A 370 -16.47 8.22 8.93
CA LEU A 370 -15.50 7.95 10.00
C LEU A 370 -14.20 7.29 9.50
N GLY A 371 -14.05 7.04 8.19
CA GLY A 371 -12.88 6.36 7.61
C GLY A 371 -12.90 4.84 7.83
N PHE A 372 -14.08 4.25 8.07
CA PHE A 372 -14.25 2.81 8.24
C PHE A 372 -14.69 2.13 6.94
N ASP A 373 -14.00 2.39 5.83
CA ASP A 373 -14.34 2.00 4.46
C ASP A 373 -14.66 0.49 4.31
N GLN A 374 -13.94 -0.37 5.04
CA GLN A 374 -14.17 -1.82 5.00
C GLN A 374 -15.47 -2.20 5.73
N ILE A 375 -15.85 -1.43 6.76
CA ILE A 375 -17.12 -1.61 7.49
C ILE A 375 -18.28 -1.04 6.66
N SER A 376 -18.14 0.16 6.06
CA SER A 376 -19.16 0.71 5.16
C SER A 376 -19.41 -0.22 3.98
N GLY A 377 -18.35 -0.74 3.34
CA GLY A 377 -18.40 -1.71 2.24
C GLY A 377 -19.04 -3.06 2.61
N LEU A 378 -18.72 -3.64 3.78
CA LEU A 378 -19.36 -4.87 4.26
C LEU A 378 -20.87 -4.66 4.52
N ILE A 379 -21.25 -3.51 5.08
CA ILE A 379 -22.66 -3.16 5.30
C ILE A 379 -23.38 -2.94 3.96
N ALA A 380 -22.75 -2.27 2.99
CA ALA A 380 -23.30 -2.07 1.64
C ALA A 380 -23.51 -3.42 0.91
N MET A 381 -22.57 -4.36 1.04
CA MET A 381 -22.73 -5.72 0.51
C MET A 381 -23.93 -6.45 1.14
N PHE A 382 -24.12 -6.32 2.46
CA PHE A 382 -25.29 -6.89 3.15
C PHE A 382 -26.61 -6.21 2.72
N ILE A 383 -26.62 -4.89 2.51
CA ILE A 383 -27.79 -4.16 1.99
C ILE A 383 -28.18 -4.69 0.61
N HIS A 384 -27.21 -4.85 -0.30
CA HIS A 384 -27.44 -5.40 -1.64
C HIS A 384 -27.98 -6.85 -1.59
N PHE A 385 -27.39 -7.71 -0.75
CA PHE A 385 -27.86 -9.08 -0.54
C PHE A 385 -29.31 -9.11 0.02
N GLY A 386 -29.60 -8.28 1.01
CA GLY A 386 -30.94 -8.14 1.58
C GLY A 386 -31.97 -7.59 0.60
N ALA A 387 -31.59 -6.66 -0.28
CA ALA A 387 -32.44 -6.14 -1.35
C ALA A 387 -32.77 -7.23 -2.39
N ASN A 388 -31.80 -8.06 -2.77
CA ASN A 388 -32.02 -9.20 -3.67
C ASN A 388 -32.96 -10.25 -3.03
N ILE A 389 -32.77 -10.56 -1.75
CA ILE A 389 -33.70 -11.43 -0.99
C ILE A 389 -35.13 -10.87 -1.03
N LEU A 390 -35.30 -9.56 -0.81
CA LEU A 390 -36.60 -8.88 -0.85
C LEU A 390 -37.23 -8.97 -2.26
N LEU A 391 -36.45 -8.70 -3.31
CA LEU A 391 -36.89 -8.78 -4.71
C LEU A 391 -37.33 -10.19 -5.09
N GLY A 392 -36.54 -11.21 -4.73
CA GLY A 392 -36.90 -12.61 -4.93
C GLY A 392 -38.14 -13.04 -4.13
N ALA A 393 -38.30 -12.57 -2.89
CA ALA A 393 -39.49 -12.83 -2.09
C ALA A 393 -40.77 -12.22 -2.72
N VAL A 394 -40.68 -11.01 -3.28
CA VAL A 394 -41.78 -10.37 -4.02
C VAL A 394 -42.14 -11.17 -5.28
N ILE A 395 -41.14 -11.65 -6.04
CA ILE A 395 -41.36 -12.52 -7.21
C ILE A 395 -42.07 -13.82 -6.80
N LEU A 396 -41.65 -14.46 -5.70
CA LEU A 396 -42.31 -15.66 -5.17
C LEU A 396 -43.78 -15.37 -4.82
N VAL A 397 -44.06 -14.33 -4.03
CA VAL A 397 -45.44 -13.99 -3.61
C VAL A 397 -46.36 -13.71 -4.80
N ILE A 398 -45.92 -12.88 -5.75
CA ILE A 398 -46.69 -12.56 -6.96
C ILE A 398 -46.89 -13.81 -7.84
N GLY A 399 -45.84 -14.61 -8.00
CA GLY A 399 -45.88 -15.81 -8.84
C GLY A 399 -46.72 -16.95 -8.26
N PHE A 400 -46.70 -17.17 -6.94
CA PHE A 400 -47.60 -18.12 -6.26
C PHE A 400 -49.06 -17.68 -6.40
N TRP A 401 -49.36 -16.39 -6.27
CA TRP A 401 -50.70 -15.85 -6.53
C TRP A 401 -51.13 -16.09 -7.98
N LEU A 402 -50.27 -15.76 -8.95
CA LEU A 402 -50.54 -15.95 -10.38
C LEU A 402 -50.76 -17.44 -10.74
N ALA A 403 -49.95 -18.35 -10.19
CA ALA A 403 -50.11 -19.80 -10.39
C ALA A 403 -51.50 -20.28 -9.94
N ASN A 404 -52.01 -19.77 -8.81
CA ASN A 404 -53.34 -20.10 -8.31
C ASN A 404 -54.44 -19.51 -9.21
N VAL A 405 -54.30 -18.25 -9.65
CA VAL A 405 -55.27 -17.60 -10.55
C VAL A 405 -55.38 -18.34 -11.88
N VAL A 406 -54.25 -18.63 -12.55
CA VAL A 406 -54.25 -19.32 -13.84
C VAL A 406 -54.79 -20.75 -13.72
N ALA A 407 -54.38 -21.50 -12.68
CA ALA A 407 -54.91 -22.83 -12.43
C ALA A 407 -56.44 -22.83 -12.23
N ASN A 408 -56.96 -21.88 -11.46
CA ASN A 408 -58.41 -21.74 -11.23
C ASN A 408 -59.18 -21.37 -12.51
N VAL A 409 -58.58 -20.62 -13.44
CA VAL A 409 -59.19 -20.33 -14.74
C VAL A 409 -59.21 -21.59 -15.62
N VAL A 410 -58.11 -22.34 -15.70
CA VAL A 410 -58.05 -23.60 -16.47
C VAL A 410 -59.04 -24.64 -15.93
N GLN A 411 -59.21 -24.74 -14.61
CA GLN A 411 -60.16 -25.66 -13.96
C GLN A 411 -61.64 -25.30 -14.18
N ARG A 412 -61.95 -24.06 -14.60
CA ARG A 412 -63.32 -23.61 -14.93
C ARG A 412 -63.73 -23.90 -16.38
N GLY A 413 -62.84 -24.47 -17.21
CA GLY A 413 -63.20 -24.88 -18.56
C GLY A 413 -64.12 -26.11 -18.59
N GLU A 414 -65.13 -26.07 -19.46
CA GLU A 414 -66.21 -27.06 -19.60
C GLU A 414 -65.75 -28.50 -19.94
N TYR A 415 -64.50 -28.67 -20.39
CA TYR A 415 -63.97 -29.98 -20.79
C TYR A 415 -63.60 -30.84 -19.57
N ASN A 416 -64.02 -32.11 -19.60
CA ASN A 416 -63.84 -33.10 -18.53
C ASN A 416 -62.39 -33.31 -18.02
N SER A 417 -61.37 -32.86 -18.76
CA SER A 417 -59.95 -32.95 -18.38
C SER A 417 -59.42 -31.74 -17.59
N SER A 418 -60.24 -30.70 -17.35
CA SER A 418 -59.82 -29.40 -16.79
C SER A 418 -59.12 -29.47 -15.43
N ARG A 419 -59.53 -30.39 -14.54
CA ARG A 419 -58.96 -30.55 -13.19
C ARG A 419 -57.48 -30.91 -13.18
N TRP A 420 -57.10 -31.95 -13.93
CA TRP A 420 -55.70 -32.39 -14.04
C TRP A 420 -54.86 -31.33 -14.76
N LEU A 421 -55.35 -30.79 -15.88
CA LEU A 421 -54.62 -29.79 -16.66
C LEU A 421 -54.32 -28.53 -15.84
N GLY A 422 -55.30 -28.02 -15.09
CA GLY A 422 -55.09 -26.87 -14.20
C GLY A 422 -54.11 -27.16 -13.06
N SER A 423 -54.09 -28.40 -12.53
CA SER A 423 -53.09 -28.81 -11.53
C SER A 423 -51.68 -28.89 -12.13
N LEU A 424 -51.54 -29.39 -13.35
CA LEU A 424 -50.26 -29.44 -14.08
C LEU A 424 -49.72 -28.03 -14.35
N VAL A 425 -50.59 -27.13 -14.85
CA VAL A 425 -50.26 -25.71 -15.06
C VAL A 425 -49.84 -25.03 -13.75
N ARG A 426 -50.52 -25.31 -12.62
CA ARG A 426 -50.14 -24.80 -11.30
C ARG A 426 -48.71 -25.21 -10.92
N VAL A 427 -48.37 -26.49 -11.08
CA VAL A 427 -47.03 -27.02 -10.76
C VAL A 427 -45.96 -26.41 -11.66
N LEU A 428 -46.22 -26.27 -12.96
CA LEU A 428 -45.28 -25.67 -13.91
C LEU A 428 -45.01 -24.19 -13.60
N ILE A 429 -46.05 -23.40 -13.31
CA ILE A 429 -45.88 -21.99 -12.93
C ILE A 429 -45.14 -21.89 -11.59
N ILE A 430 -45.48 -22.71 -10.58
CA ILE A 430 -44.76 -22.73 -9.30
C ILE A 430 -43.28 -23.07 -9.50
N GLY A 431 -42.92 -24.05 -10.33
CA GLY A 431 -41.53 -24.41 -10.61
C GLY A 431 -40.75 -23.27 -11.27
N LEU A 432 -41.34 -22.62 -12.28
CA LEU A 432 -40.76 -21.46 -12.96
C LEU A 432 -40.59 -20.27 -12.01
N VAL A 433 -41.61 -19.96 -11.20
CA VAL A 433 -41.60 -18.88 -10.20
C VAL A 433 -40.55 -19.13 -9.13
N LEU A 434 -40.40 -20.37 -8.67
CA LEU A 434 -39.41 -20.74 -7.65
C LEU A 434 -37.98 -20.61 -8.21
N ALA A 435 -37.73 -21.03 -9.44
CA ALA A 435 -36.45 -20.80 -10.12
C ALA A 435 -36.15 -19.30 -10.30
N LEU A 436 -37.11 -18.53 -10.81
CA LEU A 436 -36.96 -17.08 -11.01
C LEU A 436 -36.74 -16.34 -9.68
N GLY A 437 -37.46 -16.73 -8.63
CA GLY A 437 -37.35 -16.17 -7.28
C GLY A 437 -35.99 -16.46 -6.64
N LEU A 438 -35.51 -17.71 -6.65
CA LEU A 438 -34.19 -18.06 -6.10
C LEU A 438 -33.05 -17.34 -6.83
N ARG A 439 -33.12 -17.26 -8.17
CA ARG A 439 -32.18 -16.49 -8.98
C ARG A 439 -32.24 -14.99 -8.65
N ALA A 440 -33.43 -14.43 -8.45
CA ALA A 440 -33.58 -13.03 -8.03
C ALA A 440 -33.02 -12.74 -6.62
N MET A 441 -32.96 -13.74 -5.74
CA MET A 441 -32.24 -13.64 -4.45
C MET A 441 -30.71 -13.73 -4.59
N GLY A 442 -30.17 -14.01 -5.79
CA GLY A 442 -28.76 -14.31 -6.01
C GLY A 442 -28.32 -15.68 -5.45
N ILE A 443 -29.26 -16.58 -5.16
CA ILE A 443 -28.98 -17.87 -4.52
C ILE A 443 -28.54 -18.87 -5.60
N ALA A 444 -27.22 -18.89 -5.83
CA ALA A 444 -26.53 -19.82 -6.71
C ALA A 444 -27.15 -19.89 -8.13
N ASP A 445 -27.29 -18.73 -8.78
CA ASP A 445 -27.84 -18.53 -10.12
C ASP A 445 -27.38 -19.57 -11.15
N SER A 446 -26.10 -19.98 -11.12
CA SER A 446 -25.57 -21.02 -12.00
C SER A 446 -26.24 -22.38 -11.78
N ILE A 447 -26.42 -22.80 -10.52
CA ILE A 447 -27.12 -24.04 -10.15
C ILE A 447 -28.59 -23.96 -10.56
N VAL A 448 -29.26 -22.83 -10.30
CA VAL A 448 -30.68 -22.65 -10.64
C VAL A 448 -30.90 -22.67 -12.16
N ASN A 449 -30.08 -21.92 -12.93
CA ASN A 449 -30.16 -21.88 -14.38
C ASN A 449 -29.80 -23.24 -15.01
N LEU A 450 -28.80 -23.96 -14.49
CA LEU A 450 -28.45 -25.30 -14.96
C LEU A 450 -29.56 -26.31 -14.63
N ALA A 451 -30.07 -26.35 -13.41
CA ALA A 451 -31.12 -27.29 -13.02
C ALA A 451 -32.41 -27.07 -13.83
N PHE A 452 -32.81 -25.80 -14.05
CA PHE A 452 -34.00 -25.49 -14.84
C PHE A 452 -33.78 -25.71 -16.35
N GLY A 453 -32.61 -25.35 -16.87
CA GLY A 453 -32.24 -25.59 -18.27
C GLY A 453 -32.13 -27.07 -18.62
N LEU A 454 -31.54 -27.89 -17.75
CA LEU A 454 -31.43 -29.34 -17.92
C LEU A 454 -32.79 -30.04 -17.76
N THR A 455 -33.63 -29.60 -16.82
CA THR A 455 -34.97 -30.21 -16.65
C THR A 455 -35.92 -29.85 -17.80
N LEU A 456 -35.95 -28.60 -18.25
CA LEU A 456 -36.69 -28.23 -19.48
C LEU A 456 -36.10 -28.91 -20.73
N GLY A 457 -34.77 -29.00 -20.84
CA GLY A 457 -34.10 -29.70 -21.94
C GLY A 457 -34.48 -31.19 -21.99
N ALA A 458 -34.46 -31.88 -20.84
CA ALA A 458 -34.87 -33.27 -20.74
C ALA A 458 -36.35 -33.47 -21.09
N VAL A 459 -37.25 -32.57 -20.64
CA VAL A 459 -38.67 -32.60 -21.01
C VAL A 459 -38.87 -32.34 -22.50
N ALA A 460 -38.15 -31.39 -23.10
CA ALA A 460 -38.22 -31.10 -24.53
C ALA A 460 -37.73 -32.28 -25.39
N VAL A 461 -36.63 -32.93 -24.99
CA VAL A 461 -36.11 -34.15 -25.65
C VAL A 461 -37.10 -35.31 -25.49
N ALA A 462 -37.67 -35.51 -24.29
CA ALA A 462 -38.68 -36.55 -24.06
C ALA A 462 -39.94 -36.33 -24.91
N PHE A 463 -40.43 -35.09 -25.03
CA PHE A 463 -41.54 -34.74 -25.93
C PHE A 463 -41.19 -34.97 -27.39
N ALA A 464 -40.01 -34.53 -27.85
CA ALA A 464 -39.57 -34.71 -29.23
C ALA A 464 -39.46 -36.19 -29.61
N LEU A 465 -38.92 -37.03 -28.72
CA LEU A 465 -38.86 -38.49 -28.91
C LEU A 465 -40.26 -39.12 -28.90
N ALA A 466 -41.13 -38.75 -27.95
CA ALA A 466 -42.48 -39.29 -27.85
C ALA A 466 -43.33 -38.95 -29.09
N PHE A 467 -43.27 -37.70 -29.56
CA PHE A 467 -43.98 -37.27 -30.77
C PHE A 467 -43.36 -37.85 -32.05
N GLY A 468 -42.03 -37.90 -32.15
CA GLY A 468 -41.33 -38.42 -33.33
C GLY A 468 -41.55 -39.92 -33.52
N LEU A 469 -41.53 -40.71 -32.44
CA LEU A 469 -41.76 -42.16 -32.49
C LEU A 469 -43.26 -42.50 -32.58
N GLY A 470 -44.12 -41.85 -31.78
CA GLY A 470 -45.55 -42.12 -31.77
C GLY A 470 -46.31 -41.55 -32.98
N GLY A 471 -45.88 -40.39 -33.48
CA GLY A 471 -46.50 -39.69 -34.61
C GLY A 471 -46.22 -40.32 -35.98
N ARG A 472 -45.37 -41.35 -36.07
CA ARG A 472 -44.96 -41.97 -37.33
C ARG A 472 -46.14 -42.48 -38.17
N GLN A 473 -47.06 -43.22 -37.55
CA GLN A 473 -48.20 -43.83 -38.27
C GLN A 473 -49.22 -42.79 -38.77
N PRO A 474 -49.61 -41.74 -38.00
CA PRO A 474 -50.37 -40.61 -38.55
C PRO A 474 -49.68 -39.88 -39.71
N ALA A 475 -48.38 -39.60 -39.58
CA ALA A 475 -47.62 -38.90 -40.63
C ALA A 475 -47.52 -39.72 -41.92
N GLU A 476 -47.28 -41.03 -41.79
CA GLU A 476 -47.24 -41.99 -42.89
C GLU A 476 -48.56 -42.03 -43.67
N ARG A 477 -49.71 -42.02 -42.99
CA ARG A 477 -51.05 -41.97 -43.62
C ARG A 477 -51.34 -40.62 -44.29
N LEU A 478 -50.98 -39.50 -43.66
CA LEU A 478 -51.16 -38.18 -44.25
C LEU A 478 -50.31 -38.02 -45.53
N LEU A 479 -49.08 -38.55 -45.53
CA LEU A 479 -48.21 -38.54 -46.70
C LEU A 479 -48.74 -39.46 -47.82
N SER A 480 -49.32 -40.64 -47.50
CA SER A 480 -49.93 -41.49 -48.53
C SER A 480 -51.19 -40.86 -49.13
N ASP A 481 -52.08 -40.27 -48.32
CA ASP A 481 -53.30 -39.62 -48.82
C ASP A 481 -52.98 -38.42 -49.73
N LEU A 482 -51.97 -37.62 -49.37
CA LEU A 482 -51.50 -36.52 -50.21
C LEU A 482 -50.85 -37.01 -51.51
N LEU A 483 -50.07 -38.10 -51.46
CA LEU A 483 -49.42 -38.69 -52.63
C LEU A 483 -50.44 -39.29 -53.61
N ASP A 484 -51.43 -40.05 -53.11
CA ASP A 484 -52.49 -40.61 -53.95
C ASP A 484 -53.44 -39.53 -54.49
N LYS A 485 -53.70 -38.46 -53.73
CA LYS A 485 -54.43 -37.30 -54.24
C LYS A 485 -53.68 -36.61 -55.39
N ALA A 486 -52.38 -36.33 -55.22
CA ALA A 486 -51.56 -35.74 -56.27
C ALA A 486 -51.50 -36.63 -57.53
N LYS A 487 -51.38 -37.95 -57.34
CA LYS A 487 -51.40 -38.95 -58.42
C LYS A 487 -52.76 -39.06 -59.13
N LYS A 488 -53.86 -38.76 -58.44
CA LYS A 488 -55.22 -38.70 -59.01
C LYS A 488 -55.51 -37.38 -59.73
N GLU A 489 -54.87 -36.28 -59.31
CA GLU A 489 -54.92 -34.99 -60.02
C GLU A 489 -54.04 -35.01 -61.27
N ALA A 490 -52.85 -35.61 -61.22
CA ALA A 490 -51.94 -35.78 -62.36
C ALA A 490 -52.49 -36.66 -63.51
N ASN A 491 -53.53 -37.46 -63.27
CA ASN A 491 -54.18 -38.32 -64.26
C ASN A 491 -55.39 -37.69 -64.96
N GLN A 492 -55.67 -36.39 -64.74
CA GLN A 492 -56.75 -35.68 -65.43
C GLN A 492 -56.21 -34.92 -66.66
N PRO A 493 -56.84 -35.02 -67.84
CA PRO A 493 -56.37 -34.33 -69.03
C PRO A 493 -56.54 -32.82 -68.89
N ASN A 494 -55.46 -32.08 -69.14
CA ASN A 494 -55.40 -30.63 -68.95
C ASN A 494 -56.40 -29.88 -69.86
N PRO A 495 -57.36 -29.11 -69.31
CA PRO A 495 -58.28 -28.32 -70.13
C PRO A 495 -57.55 -27.18 -70.85
N LEU A 496 -58.01 -26.85 -72.07
CA LEU A 496 -57.33 -25.88 -72.93
C LEU A 496 -57.52 -24.43 -72.46
N TYR A 497 -56.45 -23.64 -72.65
CA TYR A 497 -56.38 -22.22 -72.34
C TYR A 497 -57.45 -21.40 -73.07
N GLN A 498 -58.11 -20.48 -72.36
CA GLN A 498 -59.11 -19.57 -72.90
C GLN A 498 -58.81 -18.12 -72.44
N PRO A 499 -58.77 -17.13 -73.35
CA PRO A 499 -58.28 -15.78 -73.03
C PRO A 499 -59.31 -14.94 -72.25
N PRO A 500 -58.86 -14.00 -71.40
CA PRO A 500 -59.74 -13.16 -70.60
C PRO A 500 -60.43 -12.06 -71.44
N THR A 501 -61.75 -11.94 -71.34
CA THR A 501 -62.53 -10.85 -71.91
C THR A 501 -62.61 -9.65 -70.97
N THR A 502 -62.56 -8.44 -71.55
CA THR A 502 -62.39 -7.18 -70.82
C THR A 502 -63.73 -6.51 -70.46
N ASN A 503 -63.91 -6.12 -69.20
CA ASN A 503 -64.97 -5.21 -68.77
C ASN A 503 -64.37 -3.90 -68.22
N ASN A 504 -64.40 -2.84 -69.03
CA ASN A 504 -64.23 -1.44 -68.58
C ASN A 504 -65.62 -0.91 -68.08
N THR A 505 -65.84 0.29 -67.53
CA THR A 505 -65.11 1.58 -67.37
C THR A 505 -65.78 2.32 -66.17
N THR A 506 -65.33 3.38 -65.47
CA THR A 506 -64.26 4.40 -65.58
C THR A 506 -64.00 4.96 -64.16
N GLY A 507 -62.88 5.67 -63.89
CA GLY A 507 -62.79 6.48 -62.65
C GLY A 507 -61.42 7.04 -62.23
N SER A 508 -60.86 7.97 -63.01
CA SER A 508 -59.89 9.04 -62.67
C SER A 508 -58.86 8.91 -61.52
N SER A 509 -57.62 9.32 -61.82
CA SER A 509 -56.49 9.48 -60.90
C SER A 509 -56.55 10.75 -60.03
N SER A 510 -55.84 10.75 -58.89
CA SER A 510 -55.08 11.91 -58.38
C SER A 510 -54.16 11.57 -57.20
N THR A 511 -53.08 12.32 -57.08
CA THR A 511 -52.03 12.21 -56.05
C THR A 511 -52.18 13.30 -54.99
N VAL A 512 -52.21 12.95 -53.70
CA VAL A 512 -52.06 13.87 -52.54
C VAL A 512 -51.34 13.09 -51.43
N SER A 513 -50.03 13.29 -51.18
CA SER A 513 -49.41 14.32 -50.32
C SER A 513 -49.56 14.08 -48.80
N THR A 514 -48.42 13.91 -48.14
CA THR A 514 -48.24 14.06 -46.68
C THR A 514 -48.32 15.55 -46.27
N PRO A 515 -48.76 15.86 -45.03
CA PRO A 515 -48.38 17.08 -44.33
C PRO A 515 -47.37 16.80 -43.20
N SER A 516 -46.48 17.75 -42.91
CA SER A 516 -45.46 17.67 -41.87
C SER A 516 -45.38 18.95 -41.03
N THR A 517 -44.92 18.81 -39.78
CA THR A 517 -44.48 19.88 -38.86
C THR A 517 -43.43 19.24 -37.92
N THR A 518 -42.15 19.67 -37.81
CA THR A 518 -41.57 21.02 -37.62
C THR A 518 -41.97 21.58 -36.23
N THR A 519 -41.13 22.18 -35.38
CA THR A 519 -39.77 22.83 -35.46
C THR A 519 -38.64 21.93 -34.89
N THR A 520 -37.35 22.30 -34.70
CA THR A 520 -36.62 23.60 -34.67
C THR A 520 -35.17 23.46 -35.23
N ALA A 521 -34.38 24.54 -35.23
CA ALA A 521 -32.96 24.63 -35.59
C ALA A 521 -32.27 25.70 -34.66
N PRO A 522 -31.07 26.30 -34.92
CA PRO A 522 -29.96 25.99 -35.85
C PRO A 522 -28.54 26.09 -35.22
N SER A 523 -27.46 25.82 -36.01
CA SER A 523 -26.31 26.72 -36.28
C SER A 523 -24.95 26.04 -36.57
N THR A 524 -24.18 26.73 -37.43
CA THR A 524 -22.73 26.69 -37.81
C THR A 524 -21.71 25.86 -36.98
N THR A 525 -20.57 25.39 -37.52
CA THR A 525 -19.56 26.13 -38.35
C THR A 525 -18.63 25.19 -39.17
N VAL A 526 -17.81 25.76 -40.06
CA VAL A 526 -16.72 25.16 -40.88
C VAL A 526 -15.34 25.23 -40.15
N SER A 527 -14.20 24.63 -40.56
CA SER A 527 -13.75 23.98 -41.83
C SER A 527 -12.51 23.05 -41.64
N SER A 528 -12.12 22.32 -42.70
CA SER A 528 -10.77 21.73 -43.00
C SER A 528 -10.19 20.66 -42.02
N ASP A 529 -9.38 19.65 -42.42
CA ASP A 529 -8.58 19.47 -43.65
C ASP A 529 -8.24 18.00 -44.05
N ALA A 530 -7.70 17.82 -45.27
CA ALA A 530 -6.81 16.76 -45.81
C ALA A 530 -7.00 15.21 -45.58
N LYS A 531 -7.68 14.58 -46.58
CA LYS A 531 -7.52 13.27 -47.30
C LYS A 531 -6.09 12.60 -47.37
N PRO A 532 -5.85 11.41 -48.03
CA PRO A 532 -6.50 10.07 -48.20
C PRO A 532 -5.69 8.91 -47.51
N ALA A 533 -6.03 7.60 -47.42
CA ALA A 533 -6.85 6.60 -48.14
C ALA A 533 -6.19 5.83 -49.33
N ASP A 534 -6.13 4.49 -49.26
CA ASP A 534 -5.97 3.56 -50.41
C ASP A 534 -6.62 2.18 -50.13
N SER A 535 -6.50 1.22 -51.05
CA SER A 535 -7.52 0.20 -51.35
C SER A 535 -6.97 -1.05 -52.07
N THR A 536 -7.69 -2.16 -52.09
CA THR A 536 -7.55 -3.22 -53.12
C THR A 536 -8.89 -3.90 -53.45
N GLN A 537 -9.12 -4.15 -54.74
CA GLN A 537 -10.14 -5.08 -55.25
C GLN A 537 -9.45 -6.36 -55.77
N VAL A 538 -10.19 -7.46 -55.92
CA VAL A 538 -9.66 -8.75 -56.42
C VAL A 538 -10.24 -9.06 -57.80
N ASN A 539 -9.39 -9.47 -58.73
CA ASN A 539 -9.73 -9.73 -60.13
C ASN A 539 -9.76 -11.26 -60.44
N PRO A 540 -10.89 -11.85 -60.89
CA PRO A 540 -11.02 -13.29 -61.08
C PRO A 540 -10.50 -13.75 -62.46
N SER A 541 -9.19 -13.97 -62.61
CA SER A 541 -8.61 -14.46 -63.89
C SER A 541 -7.33 -15.31 -63.77
N GLN A 542 -7.08 -16.02 -62.67
CA GLN A 542 -6.05 -17.07 -62.59
C GLN A 542 -6.27 -18.02 -61.38
N PRO A 543 -6.17 -19.35 -61.53
CA PRO A 543 -6.24 -20.30 -60.42
C PRO A 543 -4.83 -20.64 -59.86
N PRO A 544 -4.60 -20.59 -58.53
CA PRO A 544 -3.35 -21.04 -57.93
C PRO A 544 -3.25 -22.58 -57.89
N VAL A 545 -2.03 -23.10 -57.99
CA VAL A 545 -1.74 -24.54 -58.14
C VAL A 545 -1.47 -25.22 -56.78
N ASN A 546 -2.05 -26.41 -56.59
CA ASN A 546 -1.84 -27.27 -55.42
C ASN A 546 -0.48 -28.01 -55.46
N LYS A 547 0.28 -28.00 -54.35
CA LYS A 547 1.20 -29.09 -53.95
C LYS A 547 1.24 -29.28 -52.42
N PRO A 548 1.31 -30.52 -51.90
CA PRO A 548 1.37 -30.84 -50.46
C PRO A 548 2.74 -31.38 -49.95
N PHE A 549 2.82 -31.63 -48.62
CA PHE A 549 3.89 -32.27 -47.81
C PHE A 549 5.09 -31.42 -47.31
N GLY A 550 5.61 -31.80 -46.12
CA GLY A 550 6.64 -31.10 -45.30
C GLY A 550 6.00 -30.29 -44.15
N SER A 551 6.33 -30.39 -42.85
CA SER A 551 7.52 -30.86 -42.10
C SER A 551 8.79 -30.06 -42.39
N THR A 552 9.54 -29.51 -41.43
CA THR A 552 9.48 -29.51 -39.93
C THR A 552 8.92 -28.16 -39.41
N GLY A 553 8.75 -27.81 -38.13
CA GLY A 553 9.39 -28.21 -36.87
C GLY A 553 10.60 -27.33 -36.55
N GLU A 554 10.45 -26.45 -35.54
CA GLU A 554 11.50 -25.95 -34.63
C GLU A 554 10.81 -25.29 -33.40
N ASN A 555 11.57 -24.95 -32.36
CA ASN A 555 11.11 -24.42 -31.07
C ASN A 555 10.96 -22.88 -31.09
N ASP A 556 10.47 -22.30 -29.99
CA ASP A 556 11.30 -21.37 -29.20
C ASP A 556 10.71 -21.12 -27.79
N GLU A 557 11.57 -20.67 -26.88
CA GLU A 557 11.27 -20.43 -25.45
C GLU A 557 10.81 -19.00 -25.16
N ILE A 558 10.03 -18.82 -24.09
CA ILE A 558 10.26 -17.90 -22.93
C ILE A 558 9.17 -18.11 -21.88
#